data_AF-A0A2U3AWF9-F1
#
_entry.id   AF-A0A2U3AWF9-F1
#
_cell.length_a   1.000
_cell.length_b   1.000
_cell.length_c   1.000
_cell.angle_alpha   90.00
_cell.angle_beta   90.00
_cell.angle_gamma   90.00
#
_symmetry.space_group_name_H-M   'P 1'
#
loop_
_entity.id
_entity.type
_entity.pdbx_description
1 polymer ?
#
loop_
_entity_poly.entity_id
_entity_poly.type
_entity_poly.pdbx_seq_one_letter_code
_entity_poly.pdbx_strand_id
1 'polypeptide(L)'
;MADPICRWRNPYLPTVIELINILPKEEMSQVQAREIINATSPNYFNAPFFKTPYQTACQLGLYHETNGHYFPKFTFDPTEEEVLAYMTNWIAHYCVPNPYTNGFDNIEPFSIHAELCRRLYETQNNIDWTTFSEEIFEGEIGNDDILVNSINAYSTIISINGGLIQLKGGKTYEELTPFINIDVNIDRNNKEYFFDLFIIPEQDQENEQNQDVDLVTNISRQEYQIINQVQNLPNLTQTEKNQIIKSRIGQGYFRRSLIQNCGYCPMTLIDDTRLLTASHIKPWRDCTNEERLNVNNGILLTPTYDRLFDKGYISFRNDKSLIISSLISENNIQKLGLTQNMQIEHLPIVGREIYLEYHRDVILQN
;
A
#
# COMPACT_ATOMS: atom_id res chain seq x y z
N MET A 1 -28.32 0.35 12.95
CA MET A 1 -27.31 1.39 13.22
C MET A 1 -25.95 0.78 12.90
N ALA A 2 -25.32 1.27 11.84
CA ALA A 2 -23.99 0.82 11.43
C ALA A 2 -22.93 1.71 12.10
N ASP A 3 -21.75 1.15 12.38
CA ASP A 3 -20.70 1.84 13.11
C ASP A 3 -19.59 2.28 12.13
N PRO A 4 -19.46 3.58 11.80
CA PRO A 4 -18.40 4.07 10.92
C PRO A 4 -17.02 3.98 11.57
N ILE A 5 -16.96 3.88 12.90
CA ILE A 5 -15.76 3.72 13.72
C ILE A 5 -16.07 2.82 14.92
N CYS A 6 -15.13 1.99 15.36
CA CYS A 6 -15.36 1.04 16.45
C CYS A 6 -15.46 1.72 17.84
N ARG A 7 -16.29 1.17 18.74
CA ARG A 7 -16.37 1.60 20.13
C ARG A 7 -15.22 1.05 20.98
N TRP A 8 -14.35 1.92 21.47
CA TRP A 8 -13.41 1.60 22.55
C TRP A 8 -13.01 2.82 23.39
N ARG A 9 -11.96 3.52 22.98
CA ARG A 9 -11.51 4.82 23.47
C ARG A 9 -11.48 5.77 22.29
N ASN A 10 -11.67 7.07 22.54
CA ASN A 10 -11.42 8.05 21.50
C ASN A 10 -9.96 7.94 21.06
N PRO A 11 -9.66 8.00 19.75
CA PRO A 11 -8.29 7.87 19.25
C PRO A 11 -7.52 9.17 19.46
N TYR A 12 -7.55 9.75 20.66
CA TYR A 12 -6.75 10.92 21.00
C TYR A 12 -5.26 10.57 21.07
N LEU A 13 -4.41 11.58 20.95
CA LEU A 13 -2.96 11.41 20.84
C LEU A 13 -2.36 10.47 21.91
N PRO A 14 -2.70 10.56 23.21
CA PRO A 14 -2.18 9.62 24.21
C PRO A 14 -2.62 8.17 23.97
N THR A 15 -3.85 7.95 23.51
CA THR A 15 -4.37 6.61 23.20
C THR A 15 -3.69 6.03 21.96
N VAL A 16 -3.44 6.85 20.93
CA VAL A 16 -2.73 6.41 19.72
C VAL A 16 -1.29 6.04 20.07
N ILE A 17 -0.59 6.85 20.87
CA ILE A 17 0.76 6.56 21.35
C ILE A 17 0.80 5.27 22.17
N GLU A 18 -0.18 5.07 23.06
CA GLU A 18 -0.32 3.83 23.84
C GLU A 18 -0.43 2.59 22.93
N LEU A 19 -1.24 2.68 21.86
CA LEU A 19 -1.35 1.63 20.85
C LEU A 19 -0.05 1.45 20.06
N ILE A 20 0.64 2.52 19.68
CA ILE A 20 1.91 2.43 18.96
C ILE A 20 2.98 1.74 19.83
N ASN A 21 3.03 2.03 21.12
CA ASN A 21 4.06 1.51 22.04
C ASN A 21 3.95 0.00 22.31
N ILE A 22 2.76 -0.59 22.20
CA ILE A 22 2.58 -2.04 22.37
C ILE A 22 2.84 -2.84 21.08
N LEU A 23 2.76 -2.17 19.93
CA LEU A 23 2.86 -2.81 18.62
C LEU A 23 4.34 -3.06 18.30
N PRO A 24 4.72 -4.27 17.86
CA PRO A 24 6.08 -4.54 17.40
C PRO A 24 6.49 -3.57 16.30
N LYS A 25 7.76 -3.16 16.30
CA LYS A 25 8.33 -2.20 15.35
C LYS A 25 8.99 -2.86 14.13
N GLU A 26 9.00 -4.18 14.10
CA GLU A 26 9.60 -4.94 13.01
C GLU A 26 8.55 -5.82 12.34
N GLU A 27 8.76 -6.07 11.04
CA GLU A 27 8.02 -7.08 10.31
C GLU A 27 8.35 -8.47 10.85
N MET A 28 7.34 -9.29 11.06
CA MET A 28 7.51 -10.63 11.62
C MET A 28 6.31 -11.51 11.34
N SER A 29 6.38 -12.78 11.72
CA SER A 29 5.18 -13.63 11.65
C SER A 29 4.07 -13.09 12.55
N GLN A 30 2.83 -13.23 12.11
CA GLN A 30 1.63 -12.89 12.87
C GLN A 30 1.60 -13.57 14.24
N VAL A 31 2.10 -14.81 14.33
CA VAL A 31 2.18 -15.56 15.59
C VAL A 31 3.13 -14.86 16.57
N GLN A 32 4.34 -14.52 16.12
CA GLN A 32 5.32 -13.81 16.96
C GLN A 32 4.82 -12.45 17.39
N ALA A 33 4.22 -11.68 16.47
CA ALA A 33 3.65 -10.37 16.80
C ALA A 33 2.58 -10.50 17.90
N ARG A 34 1.68 -11.48 17.78
CA ARG A 34 0.62 -11.74 18.77
C ARG A 34 1.18 -12.16 20.13
N GLU A 35 2.24 -12.95 20.17
CA GLU A 35 2.92 -13.32 21.42
C GLU A 35 3.51 -12.10 22.12
N ILE A 36 4.22 -11.23 21.39
CA ILE A 36 4.79 -9.99 21.92
C ILE A 36 3.70 -9.04 22.42
N ILE A 37 2.65 -8.83 21.62
CA ILE A 37 1.53 -7.96 21.99
C ILE A 37 0.82 -8.49 23.23
N ASN A 38 0.52 -9.79 23.31
CA ASN A 38 -0.14 -10.36 24.49
C ASN A 38 0.72 -10.28 25.77
N ALA A 39 2.04 -10.35 25.65
CA ALA A 39 2.94 -10.19 26.78
C ALA A 39 2.99 -8.74 27.31
N THR A 40 2.87 -7.75 26.43
CA THR A 40 2.95 -6.32 26.78
C THR A 40 1.60 -5.70 27.16
N SER A 41 0.50 -6.15 26.53
CA SER A 41 -0.83 -5.55 26.61
C SER A 41 -1.44 -5.41 28.01
N PRO A 42 -1.30 -6.39 28.95
CA PRO A 42 -1.90 -6.27 30.29
C PRO A 42 -1.44 -5.02 31.04
N ASN A 43 -0.27 -4.49 30.71
CA ASN A 43 0.31 -3.30 31.35
C ASN A 43 -0.28 -1.98 30.85
N TYR A 44 -1.03 -1.99 29.73
CA TYR A 44 -1.53 -0.78 29.07
C TYR A 44 -3.05 -0.65 29.19
N PHE A 45 -3.82 -1.64 28.72
CA PHE A 45 -5.27 -1.47 28.55
C PHE A 45 -6.13 -2.01 29.69
N ASN A 46 -5.54 -2.65 30.70
CA ASN A 46 -6.26 -3.48 31.70
C ASN A 46 -7.16 -4.56 31.06
N ALA A 47 -6.92 -4.91 29.80
CA ALA A 47 -7.69 -5.85 28.99
C ALA A 47 -6.82 -6.46 27.88
N PRO A 48 -7.18 -7.65 27.34
CA PRO A 48 -6.48 -8.23 26.19
C PRO A 48 -6.60 -7.34 24.95
N PHE A 49 -5.49 -7.08 24.26
CA PHE A 49 -5.47 -6.26 23.04
C PHE A 49 -6.36 -6.82 21.92
N PHE A 50 -6.30 -8.13 21.68
CA PHE A 50 -7.08 -8.81 20.63
C PHE A 50 -8.57 -9.02 20.98
N LYS A 51 -9.12 -8.22 21.91
CA LYS A 51 -10.56 -8.18 22.18
C LYS A 51 -11.22 -6.93 21.60
N THR A 52 -10.70 -5.76 21.96
CA THR A 52 -11.31 -4.46 21.60
C THR A 52 -10.27 -3.46 21.11
N PRO A 53 -9.10 -3.30 21.76
CA PRO A 53 -8.06 -2.36 21.30
C PRO A 53 -7.57 -2.62 19.86
N TYR A 54 -7.47 -3.89 19.45
CA TYR A 54 -6.98 -4.23 18.11
C TYR A 54 -7.85 -3.65 16.97
N GLN A 55 -9.17 -3.54 17.18
CA GLN A 55 -10.07 -2.98 16.16
C GLN A 55 -9.75 -1.52 15.90
N THR A 56 -9.51 -0.76 16.98
CA THR A 56 -9.08 0.64 16.88
C THR A 56 -7.72 0.73 16.23
N ALA A 57 -6.73 -0.08 16.63
CA ALA A 57 -5.41 -0.08 16.00
C ALA A 57 -5.45 -0.39 14.49
N CYS A 58 -6.28 -1.34 14.06
CA CYS A 58 -6.50 -1.63 12.65
C CYS A 58 -7.20 -0.49 11.89
N GLN A 59 -8.23 0.13 12.47
CA GLN A 59 -8.93 1.27 11.87
C GLN A 59 -8.07 2.54 11.81
N LEU A 60 -7.11 2.67 12.73
CA LEU A 60 -6.05 3.67 12.70
C LEU A 60 -4.91 3.31 11.74
N GLY A 61 -4.92 2.11 11.15
CA GLY A 61 -3.89 1.58 10.27
C GLY A 61 -2.51 1.49 10.92
N LEU A 62 -2.44 1.28 12.24
CA LEU A 62 -1.17 1.21 12.97
C LEU A 62 -0.40 -0.09 12.68
N TYR A 63 -1.09 -1.12 12.18
CA TYR A 63 -0.49 -2.34 11.68
C TYR A 63 -1.43 -3.01 10.67
N HIS A 64 -0.89 -3.96 9.91
CA HIS A 64 -1.61 -4.82 9.00
C HIS A 64 -1.17 -6.28 9.18
N GLU A 65 -2.11 -7.21 9.07
CA GLU A 65 -1.83 -8.65 9.07
C GLU A 65 -2.38 -9.25 7.77
N THR A 66 -1.53 -9.94 7.01
CA THR A 66 -1.92 -10.72 5.82
C THR A 66 -1.04 -11.95 5.69
N ASN A 67 -1.62 -13.07 5.20
CA ASN A 67 -0.91 -14.32 4.92
C ASN A 67 0.00 -14.85 6.05
N GLY A 68 -0.41 -14.64 7.31
CA GLY A 68 0.36 -15.07 8.48
C GLY A 68 1.55 -14.17 8.82
N HIS A 69 1.64 -12.99 8.21
CA HIS A 69 2.66 -11.97 8.45
C HIS A 69 2.05 -10.73 9.10
N TYR A 70 2.87 -9.99 9.85
CA TYR A 70 2.55 -8.75 10.54
C TYR A 70 3.42 -7.61 9.99
N PHE A 71 2.78 -6.49 9.69
CA PHE A 71 3.41 -5.29 9.13
C PHE A 71 3.09 -4.09 10.03
N PRO A 72 4.07 -3.50 10.73
CA PRO A 72 3.84 -2.31 11.52
C PRO A 72 3.80 -1.05 10.66
N LYS A 73 3.00 -0.05 11.07
CA LYS A 73 3.05 1.28 10.45
C LYS A 73 4.31 2.04 10.87
N PHE A 74 4.63 1.98 12.16
CA PHE A 74 5.78 2.64 12.74
C PHE A 74 6.85 1.60 13.05
N THR A 75 8.00 1.72 12.38
CA THR A 75 9.19 0.90 12.65
C THR A 75 10.13 1.52 13.69
N PHE A 76 9.65 2.57 14.34
CA PHE A 76 10.36 3.36 15.35
C PHE A 76 9.36 3.83 16.41
N ASP A 77 9.86 4.50 17.44
CA ASP A 77 9.03 5.21 18.43
C ASP A 77 8.86 6.67 17.98
N PRO A 78 7.70 7.02 17.38
CA PRO A 78 7.47 8.36 16.87
C PRO A 78 7.31 9.38 18.01
N THR A 79 7.73 10.61 17.74
CA THR A 79 7.42 11.77 18.56
C THR A 79 5.93 12.09 18.53
N GLU A 80 5.45 12.87 19.51
CA GLU A 80 4.06 13.34 19.52
C GLU A 80 3.68 14.12 18.25
N GLU A 81 4.63 14.89 17.69
CA GLU A 81 4.42 15.67 16.47
C GLU A 81 4.23 14.77 15.25
N GLU A 82 5.03 13.70 15.12
CA GLU A 82 4.89 12.73 14.03
C GLU A 82 3.59 11.95 14.12
N VAL A 83 3.19 11.55 15.33
CA VAL A 83 1.89 10.90 15.52
C VAL A 83 0.76 11.87 15.21
N LEU A 84 0.87 13.15 15.58
CA LEU A 84 -0.12 14.15 15.22
C LEU A 84 -0.22 14.34 13.70
N ALA A 85 0.91 14.45 13.01
CA ALA A 85 0.98 14.58 11.56
C ALA A 85 0.38 13.35 10.85
N TYR A 86 0.71 12.15 11.33
CA TYR A 86 0.10 10.89 10.89
C TYR A 86 -1.41 10.90 11.11
N MET A 87 -1.90 11.33 12.27
CA MET A 87 -3.32 11.35 12.59
C MET A 87 -4.10 12.40 11.77
N THR A 88 -3.48 13.53 11.42
CA THR A 88 -4.04 14.49 10.45
C THR A 88 -4.16 13.88 9.06
N ASN A 89 -3.17 13.09 8.61
CA ASN A 89 -3.29 12.35 7.37
C ASN A 89 -4.38 11.27 7.45
N TRP A 90 -4.44 10.53 8.57
CA TRP A 90 -5.43 9.48 8.81
C TRP A 90 -6.85 10.00 8.71
N ILE A 91 -7.20 11.09 9.42
CA ILE A 91 -8.58 11.59 9.43
C ILE A 91 -9.04 12.06 8.05
N ALA A 92 -8.12 12.61 7.25
CA ALA A 92 -8.41 13.03 5.89
C ALA A 92 -8.78 11.81 5.04
N HIS A 93 -8.03 10.71 5.11
CA HIS A 93 -8.21 9.53 4.26
C HIS A 93 -9.14 8.46 4.85
N TYR A 94 -9.65 8.65 6.07
CA TYR A 94 -10.48 7.65 6.73
C TYR A 94 -11.79 7.43 5.98
N CYS A 95 -11.94 6.24 5.41
CA CYS A 95 -13.09 5.88 4.59
C CYS A 95 -14.12 5.03 5.33
N VAL A 96 -15.38 5.12 4.89
CA VAL A 96 -16.47 4.24 5.30
C VAL A 96 -17.29 3.82 4.07
N PRO A 97 -17.72 2.55 3.98
CA PRO A 97 -17.26 1.42 4.82
C PRO A 97 -15.76 1.16 4.69
N ASN A 98 -15.16 0.62 5.76
CA ASN A 98 -13.79 0.11 5.74
C ASN A 98 -13.72 -1.37 6.15
N PRO A 99 -12.57 -2.03 5.96
CA PRO A 99 -12.41 -3.47 6.18
C PRO A 99 -12.60 -3.95 7.62
N TYR A 100 -12.73 -3.02 8.57
CA TYR A 100 -12.79 -3.28 10.01
C TYR A 100 -14.10 -2.79 10.64
N THR A 101 -15.06 -2.34 9.83
CA THR A 101 -16.40 -1.90 10.25
C THR A 101 -17.48 -2.83 9.68
N ASN A 102 -18.53 -3.08 10.45
CA ASN A 102 -19.68 -3.86 9.98
C ASN A 102 -20.82 -2.92 9.54
N GLY A 103 -21.61 -3.35 8.54
CA GLY A 103 -22.71 -2.57 7.96
C GLY A 103 -22.31 -1.78 6.71
N PHE A 104 -23.17 -0.82 6.33
CA PHE A 104 -23.05 0.01 5.12
C PHE A 104 -22.94 -0.79 3.81
N ASP A 105 -23.67 -1.90 3.72
CA ASP A 105 -23.53 -2.87 2.61
C ASP A 105 -23.89 -2.33 1.23
N ASN A 106 -24.64 -1.24 1.17
CA ASN A 106 -25.09 -0.61 -0.08
C ASN A 106 -24.42 0.74 -0.36
N ILE A 107 -23.46 1.17 0.46
CA ILE A 107 -22.80 2.46 0.32
C ILE A 107 -21.42 2.24 -0.30
N GLU A 108 -21.12 2.98 -1.37
CA GLU A 108 -19.78 2.99 -1.96
C GLU A 108 -18.79 3.65 -0.99
N PRO A 109 -17.57 3.11 -0.80
CA PRO A 109 -16.60 3.71 0.08
C PRO A 109 -16.28 5.17 -0.25
N PHE A 110 -16.37 6.03 0.76
CA PHE A 110 -16.02 7.46 0.65
C PHE A 110 -15.25 7.91 1.89
N SER A 111 -14.49 9.00 1.78
CA SER A 111 -13.92 9.66 2.95
C SER A 111 -14.92 10.62 3.57
N ILE A 112 -15.17 10.43 4.86
CA ILE A 112 -16.08 11.29 5.63
C ILE A 112 -15.56 12.73 5.66
N HIS A 113 -14.24 12.91 5.83
CA HIS A 113 -13.62 14.23 5.90
C HIS A 113 -13.72 14.97 4.56
N ALA A 114 -13.48 14.27 3.45
CA ALA A 114 -13.62 14.85 2.11
C ALA A 114 -15.05 15.28 1.82
N GLU A 115 -16.01 14.46 2.20
CA GLU A 115 -17.43 14.72 1.99
C GLU A 115 -17.90 15.93 2.82
N LEU A 116 -17.45 16.06 4.07
CA LEU A 116 -17.65 17.26 4.88
C LEU A 116 -17.06 18.51 4.23
N CYS A 117 -15.82 18.42 3.74
CA CYS A 117 -15.15 19.53 3.07
C CYS A 117 -15.87 19.92 1.77
N ARG A 118 -16.31 18.94 0.98
CA ARG A 118 -17.06 19.14 -0.25
C ARG A 118 -18.36 19.87 0.02
N ARG A 119 -19.13 19.42 1.02
CA ARG A 119 -20.42 20.02 1.37
C ARG A 119 -20.26 21.46 1.85
N LEU A 120 -19.30 21.74 2.73
CA LEU A 120 -19.00 23.11 3.17
C LEU A 120 -18.56 24.01 2.00
N TYR A 121 -17.74 23.49 1.09
CA TYR A 121 -17.29 24.22 -0.09
C TYR A 121 -18.45 24.57 -1.03
N GLU A 122 -19.38 23.65 -1.24
CA GLU A 122 -20.54 23.88 -2.10
C GLU A 122 -21.56 24.85 -1.49
N THR A 123 -21.81 24.76 -0.19
CA THR A 123 -22.84 25.58 0.49
C THR A 123 -22.32 26.93 0.94
N GLN A 124 -21.00 27.05 1.15
CA GLN A 124 -20.36 28.23 1.73
C GLN A 124 -21.02 28.65 3.06
N ASN A 125 -21.55 27.69 3.81
CA ASN A 125 -22.28 27.92 5.06
C ASN A 125 -22.09 26.76 6.03
N ASN A 126 -22.33 27.02 7.33
CA ASN A 126 -22.35 25.97 8.34
C ASN A 126 -23.45 24.95 8.05
N ILE A 127 -23.17 23.68 8.34
CA ILE A 127 -24.08 22.56 8.05
C ILE A 127 -24.43 21.87 9.36
N ASP A 128 -25.70 21.49 9.51
CA ASP A 128 -26.15 20.68 10.64
C ASP A 128 -25.60 19.25 10.53
N TRP A 129 -24.88 18.79 11.57
CA TRP A 129 -24.24 17.48 11.61
C TRP A 129 -25.25 16.34 11.55
N THR A 130 -26.38 16.45 12.27
CA THR A 130 -27.40 15.40 12.29
C THR A 130 -27.98 15.19 10.90
N THR A 131 -28.37 16.28 10.24
CA THR A 131 -28.91 16.25 8.88
C THR A 131 -27.88 15.70 7.88
N PHE A 132 -26.63 16.15 7.96
CA PHE A 132 -25.55 15.68 7.09
C PHE A 132 -25.28 14.19 7.29
N SER A 133 -25.15 13.74 8.55
CA SER A 133 -24.85 12.36 8.92
C SER A 133 -25.95 11.41 8.45
N GLU A 134 -27.23 11.75 8.66
CA GLU A 134 -28.36 10.96 8.16
C GLU A 134 -28.37 10.85 6.62
N GLU A 135 -27.97 11.91 5.91
CA GLU A 135 -27.88 11.95 4.45
C GLU A 135 -26.77 11.01 3.92
N ILE A 136 -25.53 11.18 4.38
CA ILE A 136 -24.36 10.47 3.81
C ILE A 136 -24.28 9.00 4.20
N PHE A 137 -24.86 8.62 5.34
CA PHE A 137 -24.85 7.25 5.85
C PHE A 137 -26.16 6.50 5.57
N GLU A 138 -27.12 7.12 4.88
CA GLU A 138 -28.45 6.58 4.60
C GLU A 138 -29.20 6.09 5.88
N GLY A 139 -28.99 6.79 7.00
CA GLY A 139 -29.64 6.49 8.28
C GLY A 139 -28.78 6.78 9.52
N GLU A 140 -29.28 6.38 10.69
CA GLU A 140 -28.57 6.59 11.96
C GLU A 140 -27.31 5.73 12.08
N ILE A 141 -26.23 6.37 12.53
CA ILE A 141 -24.93 5.75 12.82
C ILE A 141 -24.66 5.60 14.32
N GLY A 142 -23.88 4.58 14.66
CA GLY A 142 -23.37 4.38 16.00
C GLY A 142 -22.02 5.06 16.17
N ASN A 143 -21.55 5.19 17.41
CA ASN A 143 -20.23 5.76 17.74
C ASN A 143 -19.98 7.16 17.11
N ASP A 144 -21.06 7.90 16.87
CA ASP A 144 -21.05 9.25 16.30
C ASP A 144 -20.13 10.20 17.09
N ASP A 145 -20.17 10.08 18.42
CA ASP A 145 -19.31 10.85 19.32
C ASP A 145 -17.82 10.63 19.05
N ILE A 146 -17.40 9.40 18.74
CA ILE A 146 -16.00 9.09 18.43
C ILE A 146 -15.59 9.68 17.10
N LEU A 147 -16.46 9.63 16.09
CA LEU A 147 -16.20 10.22 14.78
C LEU A 147 -16.06 11.75 14.90
N VAL A 148 -17.01 12.41 15.57
CA VAL A 148 -16.96 13.86 15.84
C VAL A 148 -15.70 14.25 16.61
N ASN A 149 -15.34 13.49 17.65
CA ASN A 149 -14.13 13.74 18.42
C ASN A 149 -12.86 13.60 17.56
N SER A 150 -12.82 12.60 16.67
CA SER A 150 -11.69 12.36 15.77
C SER A 150 -11.52 13.49 14.75
N ILE A 151 -12.63 13.95 14.15
CA ILE A 151 -12.64 15.10 13.23
C ILE A 151 -12.14 16.36 13.95
N ASN A 152 -12.67 16.64 15.14
CA ASN A 152 -12.28 17.82 15.91
C ASN A 152 -10.80 17.81 16.32
N ALA A 153 -10.30 16.63 16.72
CA ALA A 153 -8.92 16.45 17.13
C ALA A 153 -7.93 16.64 15.98
N TYR A 154 -8.22 16.11 14.79
CA TYR A 154 -7.20 15.93 13.76
C TYR A 154 -7.41 16.70 12.46
N SER A 155 -8.63 17.13 12.16
CA SER A 155 -8.86 17.98 10.99
C SER A 155 -8.20 19.33 11.19
N THR A 156 -7.42 19.79 10.22
CA THR A 156 -6.75 21.10 10.28
C THR A 156 -7.65 22.25 9.80
N ILE A 157 -8.78 21.92 9.17
CA ILE A 157 -9.58 22.87 8.39
C ILE A 157 -11.03 23.00 8.87
N ILE A 158 -11.61 21.94 9.44
CA ILE A 158 -13.02 21.91 9.87
C ILE A 158 -13.17 21.42 11.31
N SER A 159 -14.31 21.75 11.92
CA SER A 159 -14.73 21.28 13.25
C SER A 159 -16.25 21.10 13.30
N ILE A 160 -16.70 20.27 14.21
CA ILE A 160 -18.11 20.01 14.52
C ILE A 160 -18.35 20.42 15.97
N ASN A 161 -18.97 21.58 16.18
CA ASN A 161 -19.21 22.13 17.52
C ASN A 161 -20.69 22.50 17.68
N GLY A 162 -21.31 22.05 18.78
CA GLY A 162 -22.73 22.33 19.03
C GLY A 162 -23.67 21.80 17.95
N GLY A 163 -23.30 20.69 17.29
CA GLY A 163 -24.06 20.11 16.18
C GLY A 163 -23.83 20.78 14.82
N LEU A 164 -22.94 21.77 14.72
CA LEU A 164 -22.65 22.47 13.47
C LEU A 164 -21.26 22.12 12.94
N ILE A 165 -21.22 21.63 11.70
CA ILE A 165 -20.03 21.52 10.86
C ILE A 165 -19.67 22.93 10.39
N GLN A 166 -18.43 23.35 10.64
CA GLN A 166 -17.94 24.68 10.30
C GLN A 166 -16.43 24.71 10.09
N LEU A 167 -15.93 25.75 9.41
CA LEU A 167 -14.51 26.02 9.28
C LEU A 167 -13.86 26.31 10.65
N LYS A 168 -12.60 25.87 10.83
CA LYS A 168 -11.79 26.30 11.98
C LYS A 168 -11.46 27.80 11.85
N GLY A 169 -11.22 28.46 12.98
CA GLY A 169 -10.98 29.90 13.01
C GLY A 169 -9.84 30.34 12.08
N GLY A 170 -10.09 31.39 11.29
CA GLY A 170 -9.11 31.94 10.33
C GLY A 170 -9.00 31.17 9.01
N LYS A 171 -9.85 30.17 8.77
CA LYS A 171 -9.92 29.41 7.52
C LYS A 171 -10.97 29.93 6.57
N THR A 172 -10.76 29.69 5.29
CA THR A 172 -11.63 30.05 4.16
C THR A 172 -12.19 28.81 3.48
N TYR A 173 -13.27 28.95 2.73
CA TYR A 173 -13.85 27.80 2.03
C TYR A 173 -12.95 27.34 0.88
N GLU A 174 -12.19 28.24 0.23
CA GLU A 174 -11.24 27.90 -0.83
C GLU A 174 -10.14 26.94 -0.34
N GLU A 175 -9.73 27.05 0.94
CA GLU A 175 -8.77 26.15 1.58
C GLU A 175 -9.30 24.71 1.79
N LEU A 176 -10.58 24.44 1.54
CA LEU A 176 -11.15 23.08 1.58
C LEU A 176 -10.75 22.25 0.35
N THR A 177 -10.41 22.89 -0.77
CA THR A 177 -10.15 22.23 -2.06
C THR A 177 -9.17 21.05 -1.99
N PRO A 178 -8.03 21.13 -1.27
CA PRO A 178 -7.09 20.01 -1.16
C PRO A 178 -7.65 18.78 -0.45
N PHE A 179 -8.73 18.94 0.32
CA PHE A 179 -9.36 17.88 1.10
C PHE A 179 -10.57 17.24 0.40
N ILE A 180 -11.07 17.83 -0.70
CA ILE A 180 -12.23 17.32 -1.45
C ILE A 180 -11.84 16.15 -2.36
N ASN A 181 -10.72 16.31 -3.09
CA ASN A 181 -10.29 15.35 -4.10
C ASN A 181 -9.18 14.45 -3.55
N ILE A 182 -9.53 13.62 -2.58
CA ILE A 182 -8.60 12.64 -1.99
C ILE A 182 -8.94 11.23 -2.44
N ASP A 183 -7.92 10.39 -2.50
CA ASP A 183 -8.09 8.98 -2.87
C ASP A 183 -8.80 8.22 -1.76
N VAL A 184 -9.82 7.44 -2.14
CA VAL A 184 -10.57 6.56 -1.25
C VAL A 184 -10.36 5.11 -1.65
N ASN A 185 -10.44 4.20 -0.68
CA ASN A 185 -10.39 2.78 -0.97
C ASN A 185 -11.69 2.32 -1.62
N ILE A 186 -11.68 2.12 -2.94
CA ILE A 186 -12.86 1.67 -3.69
C ILE A 186 -13.32 0.25 -3.34
N ASP A 187 -12.44 -0.57 -2.74
CA ASP A 187 -12.79 -1.90 -2.24
C ASP A 187 -12.81 -1.91 -0.71
N ARG A 188 -14.01 -1.90 -0.14
CA ARG A 188 -14.24 -1.92 1.32
C ARG A 188 -13.55 -3.08 2.04
N ASN A 189 -13.17 -4.16 1.37
CA ASN A 189 -12.54 -5.34 1.98
C ASN A 189 -11.01 -5.35 1.82
N ASN A 190 -10.44 -4.43 1.05
CA ASN A 190 -9.00 -4.36 0.82
C ASN A 190 -8.27 -3.75 2.02
N LYS A 191 -7.90 -4.59 2.98
CA LYS A 191 -7.16 -4.23 4.20
C LYS A 191 -5.79 -3.62 3.93
N GLU A 192 -5.12 -4.08 2.88
CA GLU A 192 -3.79 -3.62 2.52
C GLU A 192 -3.86 -2.19 1.96
N TYR A 193 -4.76 -1.95 1.00
CA TYR A 193 -4.98 -0.61 0.47
C TYR A 193 -5.43 0.37 1.57
N PHE A 194 -6.33 -0.06 2.45
CA PHE A 194 -6.76 0.75 3.59
C PHE A 194 -5.58 1.12 4.52
N PHE A 195 -4.68 0.17 4.79
CA PHE A 195 -3.46 0.44 5.55
C PHE A 195 -2.54 1.42 4.82
N ASP A 196 -2.38 1.28 3.50
CA ASP A 196 -1.50 2.11 2.65
C ASP A 196 -1.97 3.57 2.49
N LEU A 197 -3.26 3.85 2.70
CA LEU A 197 -3.81 5.22 2.66
C LEU A 197 -3.17 6.14 3.71
N PHE A 198 -2.73 5.59 4.84
CA PHE A 198 -2.20 6.36 5.95
C PHE A 198 -0.67 6.44 5.89
N ILE A 199 -0.16 7.62 5.56
CA ILE A 199 1.25 7.88 5.33
C ILE A 199 1.83 8.61 6.54
N ILE A 200 3.03 8.21 6.96
CA ILE A 200 3.84 8.98 7.92
C ILE A 200 4.51 10.11 7.12
N PRO A 201 4.19 11.40 7.40
CA PRO A 201 4.82 12.52 6.71
C PRO A 201 6.34 12.52 6.98
N GLU A 202 7.16 12.74 5.95
CA GLU A 202 8.63 12.63 6.01
C GLU A 202 9.24 13.42 7.20
N GLN A 203 10.12 12.77 7.96
CA GLN A 203 11.14 13.45 8.79
C GLN A 203 12.19 14.07 7.86
N ASP A 204 11.91 15.23 7.29
CA ASP A 204 12.95 16.07 6.71
C ASP A 204 13.56 16.95 7.81
N GLN A 205 14.58 16.43 8.51
CA GLN A 205 15.85 17.11 8.86
C GLN A 205 16.68 16.34 9.88
N GLU A 206 18.00 16.30 9.63
CA GLU A 206 19.07 15.74 10.47
C GLU A 206 19.23 14.21 10.48
N ASN A 207 19.82 13.64 9.41
CA ASN A 207 20.71 12.48 9.50
C ASN A 207 21.55 12.30 8.21
N GLU A 208 22.26 13.36 7.80
CA GLU A 208 23.51 13.19 7.07
C GLU A 208 24.61 12.87 8.10
N GLN A 209 25.06 11.61 8.15
CA GLN A 209 26.23 11.05 8.87
C GLN A 209 25.90 10.06 10.00
N ASN A 210 25.59 8.81 9.63
CA ASN A 210 26.31 7.58 10.02
C ASN A 210 25.43 6.33 9.87
N GLN A 211 25.91 5.47 8.97
CA GLN A 211 25.81 4.01 8.89
C GLN A 211 24.72 3.22 9.65
N ASP A 212 23.98 2.50 8.80
CA ASP A 212 23.70 1.06 8.85
C ASP A 212 22.35 0.56 9.40
N VAL A 213 21.54 0.17 8.41
CA VAL A 213 20.49 -0.86 8.35
C VAL A 213 19.14 -0.49 8.99
N ASP A 214 18.20 0.00 8.16
CA ASP A 214 16.93 -0.71 7.98
C ASP A 214 16.10 -0.20 6.78
N LEU A 215 15.62 -1.19 6.00
CA LEU A 215 14.52 -1.23 4.99
C LEU A 215 14.37 -0.13 3.91
N VAL A 216 15.17 0.94 3.88
CA VAL A 216 15.09 2.02 2.86
C VAL A 216 16.34 2.13 1.96
N THR A 217 17.47 1.53 2.33
CA THR A 217 18.79 1.82 1.73
C THR A 217 19.18 0.99 0.51
N ASN A 218 18.29 0.89 -0.47
CA ASN A 218 18.65 0.29 -1.75
C ASN A 218 18.27 1.16 -2.96
N ILE A 219 17.97 2.43 -2.74
CA ILE A 219 17.66 3.36 -3.84
C ILE A 219 18.98 3.81 -4.48
N SER A 220 19.25 3.37 -5.70
CA SER A 220 20.37 3.83 -6.52
C SER A 220 20.28 5.33 -6.77
N ARG A 221 21.42 5.97 -7.03
CA ARG A 221 21.49 7.41 -7.38
C ARG A 221 20.55 7.80 -8.54
N GLN A 222 20.31 6.87 -9.47
CA GLN A 222 19.37 7.06 -10.58
C GLN A 222 17.90 7.00 -10.12
N GLU A 223 17.56 6.08 -9.21
CA GLU A 223 16.21 6.02 -8.63
C GLU A 223 15.93 7.27 -7.80
N TYR A 224 16.91 7.77 -7.03
CA TYR A 224 16.78 9.03 -6.28
C TYR A 224 16.52 10.25 -7.18
N GLN A 225 17.19 10.32 -8.34
CA GLN A 225 16.95 11.38 -9.33
C GLN A 225 15.55 11.31 -9.93
N ILE A 226 15.05 10.10 -10.22
CA ILE A 226 13.70 9.89 -10.77
C ILE A 226 12.64 10.19 -9.70
N ILE A 227 12.86 9.82 -8.45
CA ILE A 227 11.99 10.15 -7.32
C ILE A 227 11.85 11.68 -7.21
N ASN A 228 12.97 12.41 -7.22
CA ASN A 228 12.96 13.88 -7.23
C ASN A 228 12.23 14.47 -8.44
N GLN A 229 12.39 13.89 -9.63
CA GLN A 229 11.65 14.34 -10.81
C GLN A 229 10.15 14.12 -10.67
N VAL A 230 9.73 12.97 -10.15
CA VAL A 230 8.32 12.63 -9.90
C VAL A 230 7.72 13.54 -8.83
N GLN A 231 8.43 13.81 -7.74
CA GLN A 231 7.99 14.73 -6.68
C GLN A 231 7.72 16.14 -7.21
N ASN A 232 8.50 16.59 -8.21
CA ASN A 232 8.36 17.92 -8.83
C ASN A 232 7.32 17.99 -9.97
N LEU A 233 6.57 16.90 -10.26
CA LEU A 233 5.53 16.94 -11.29
C LEU A 233 4.31 17.77 -10.81
N PRO A 234 3.92 18.85 -11.51
CA PRO A 234 2.86 19.76 -11.03
C PRO A 234 1.44 19.21 -11.21
N ASN A 235 1.27 18.17 -12.05
CA ASN A 235 -0.04 17.64 -12.44
C ASN A 235 -0.38 16.30 -11.78
N LEU A 236 0.36 15.90 -10.75
CA LEU A 236 0.12 14.66 -10.00
C LEU A 236 -0.12 14.97 -8.54
N THR A 237 -1.11 14.31 -7.94
CA THR A 237 -1.36 14.36 -6.50
C THR A 237 -0.17 13.77 -5.74
N GLN A 238 -0.05 14.09 -4.45
CA GLN A 238 1.02 13.52 -3.63
C GLN A 238 0.93 11.99 -3.56
N THR A 239 -0.28 11.42 -3.59
CA THR A 239 -0.50 9.97 -3.60
C THR A 239 -0.11 9.35 -4.94
N GLU A 240 -0.43 9.97 -6.08
CA GLU A 240 0.03 9.50 -7.39
C GLU A 240 1.57 9.51 -7.49
N LYS A 241 2.20 10.57 -6.98
CA LYS A 241 3.66 10.65 -6.87
C LYS A 241 4.19 9.52 -6.00
N ASN A 242 3.58 9.30 -4.83
CA ASN A 242 3.99 8.25 -3.90
C ASN A 242 3.76 6.85 -4.46
N GLN A 243 2.72 6.62 -5.26
CA GLN A 243 2.50 5.34 -5.96
C GLN A 243 3.53 5.12 -7.07
N ILE A 244 3.86 6.15 -7.84
CA ILE A 244 4.93 6.07 -8.85
C ILE A 244 6.28 5.80 -8.17
N ILE A 245 6.55 6.46 -7.05
CA ILE A 245 7.77 6.28 -6.24
C ILE A 245 7.82 4.89 -5.62
N LYS A 246 6.76 4.43 -4.94
CA LYS A 246 6.66 3.09 -4.35
C LYS A 246 6.77 2.01 -5.43
N SER A 247 6.10 2.17 -6.57
CA SER A 247 6.23 1.27 -7.71
C SER A 247 7.67 1.25 -8.23
N ARG A 248 8.32 2.41 -8.33
CA ARG A 248 9.72 2.53 -8.77
C ARG A 248 10.69 1.86 -7.80
N ILE A 249 10.53 2.10 -6.50
CA ILE A 249 11.36 1.51 -5.44
C ILE A 249 11.13 -0.01 -5.37
N GLY A 250 9.87 -0.45 -5.45
CA GLY A 250 9.49 -1.86 -5.45
C GLY A 250 10.06 -2.62 -6.66
N GLN A 251 9.97 -2.04 -7.86
CA GLN A 251 10.63 -2.61 -9.06
C GLN A 251 12.15 -2.61 -8.94
N GLY A 252 12.73 -1.57 -8.33
CA GLY A 252 14.15 -1.48 -8.01
C GLY A 252 14.62 -2.60 -7.08
N TYR A 253 13.90 -2.78 -5.98
CA TYR A 253 14.18 -3.82 -4.98
C TYR A 253 14.05 -5.20 -5.61
N PHE A 254 12.94 -5.47 -6.29
CA PHE A 254 12.72 -6.71 -7.02
C PHE A 254 13.88 -7.02 -7.98
N ARG A 255 14.31 -6.04 -8.77
CA ARG A 255 15.44 -6.20 -9.69
C ARG A 255 16.74 -6.56 -8.97
N ARG A 256 17.08 -5.87 -7.87
CA ARG A 256 18.32 -6.16 -7.12
C ARG A 256 18.27 -7.53 -6.45
N SER A 257 17.15 -7.88 -5.84
CA SER A 257 16.92 -9.20 -5.23
C SER A 257 17.02 -10.31 -6.27
N LEU A 258 16.49 -10.08 -7.48
CA LEU A 258 16.58 -11.02 -8.59
C LEU A 258 18.02 -11.17 -9.12
N ILE A 259 18.79 -10.09 -9.21
CA ILE A 259 20.22 -10.13 -9.55
C ILE A 259 21.02 -10.91 -8.49
N GLN A 260 20.74 -10.71 -7.20
CA GLN A 260 21.40 -11.46 -6.12
C GLN A 260 21.04 -12.94 -6.15
N ASN A 261 19.81 -13.30 -6.50
CA ASN A 261 19.34 -14.67 -6.56
C ASN A 261 19.81 -15.41 -7.83
N CYS A 262 19.72 -14.75 -8.99
CA CYS A 262 19.99 -15.31 -10.30
C CYS A 262 20.50 -14.20 -11.24
N GLY A 263 21.80 -13.89 -11.13
CA GLY A 263 22.44 -12.72 -11.75
C GLY A 263 22.74 -12.81 -13.26
N TYR A 264 22.10 -13.72 -13.98
CA TYR A 264 22.34 -13.92 -15.41
C TYR A 264 21.05 -14.23 -16.18
N CYS A 265 21.06 -14.00 -17.49
CA CYS A 265 19.98 -14.43 -18.36
C CYS A 265 20.09 -15.93 -18.68
N PRO A 266 19.10 -16.78 -18.38
CA PRO A 266 19.19 -18.22 -18.65
C PRO A 266 19.20 -18.56 -20.15
N MET A 267 18.74 -17.65 -21.01
CA MET A 267 18.71 -17.83 -22.47
C MET A 267 20.05 -17.54 -23.15
N THR A 268 20.82 -16.58 -22.63
CA THR A 268 22.06 -16.09 -23.26
C THR A 268 23.31 -16.27 -22.41
N LEU A 269 23.11 -16.58 -21.13
CA LEU A 269 24.13 -16.63 -20.08
C LEU A 269 24.86 -15.30 -19.83
N ILE A 270 24.37 -14.20 -20.39
CA ILE A 270 24.89 -12.86 -20.11
C ILE A 270 24.63 -12.53 -18.63
N ASP A 271 25.68 -12.15 -17.92
CA ASP A 271 25.71 -11.77 -16.50
C ASP A 271 26.03 -10.28 -16.28
N ASP A 272 26.28 -9.53 -17.37
CA ASP A 272 26.34 -8.07 -17.31
C ASP A 272 24.95 -7.51 -17.03
N THR A 273 24.69 -7.22 -15.75
CA THR A 273 23.41 -6.71 -15.25
C THR A 273 22.91 -5.46 -15.98
N ARG A 274 23.77 -4.68 -16.63
CA ARG A 274 23.36 -3.50 -17.44
C ARG A 274 22.60 -3.90 -18.71
N LEU A 275 22.80 -5.14 -19.17
CA LEU A 275 22.16 -5.73 -20.36
C LEU A 275 20.97 -6.62 -19.99
N LEU A 276 20.60 -6.70 -18.72
CA LEU A 276 19.53 -7.57 -18.23
C LEU A 276 18.30 -6.75 -17.82
N THR A 277 17.12 -7.23 -18.17
CA THR A 277 15.83 -6.78 -17.66
C THR A 277 15.33 -7.74 -16.58
N ALA A 278 14.76 -7.21 -15.50
CA ALA A 278 14.08 -8.03 -14.50
C ALA A 278 12.62 -8.20 -14.94
N SER A 279 12.33 -9.30 -15.64
CA SER A 279 10.99 -9.61 -16.12
C SER A 279 10.20 -10.30 -15.02
N HIS A 280 9.01 -9.78 -14.72
CA HIS A 280 8.02 -10.54 -13.95
C HIS A 280 7.52 -11.72 -14.77
N ILE A 281 7.25 -12.85 -14.12
CA ILE A 281 6.65 -14.04 -14.75
C ILE A 281 5.13 -13.86 -14.82
N LYS A 282 4.49 -13.65 -13.67
CA LYS A 282 3.14 -13.13 -13.59
C LYS A 282 3.22 -11.61 -13.68
N PRO A 283 2.57 -10.93 -14.65
CA PRO A 283 2.75 -9.49 -14.85
C PRO A 283 2.39 -8.67 -13.61
N TRP A 284 3.12 -7.57 -13.39
CA TRP A 284 2.95 -6.68 -12.23
C TRP A 284 1.51 -6.25 -11.97
N ARG A 285 0.76 -5.97 -13.05
CA ARG A 285 -0.65 -5.54 -12.99
C ARG A 285 -1.59 -6.60 -12.43
N ASP A 286 -1.23 -7.88 -12.61
CA ASP A 286 -2.03 -9.04 -12.23
C ASP A 286 -1.55 -9.65 -10.90
N CYS A 287 -0.48 -9.09 -10.31
CA CYS A 287 0.13 -9.54 -9.07
C CYS A 287 -0.46 -8.88 -7.82
N THR A 288 -0.51 -9.65 -6.73
CA THR A 288 -0.56 -9.10 -5.37
C THR A 288 0.76 -8.40 -5.03
N ASN A 289 0.79 -7.58 -3.97
CA ASN A 289 2.02 -6.89 -3.58
C ASN A 289 3.15 -7.85 -3.15
N GLU A 290 2.81 -8.98 -2.51
CA GLU A 290 3.77 -10.05 -2.23
C GLU A 290 4.36 -10.61 -3.53
N GLU A 291 3.53 -10.92 -4.52
CA GLU A 291 3.98 -11.44 -5.81
C GLU A 291 4.83 -10.41 -6.58
N ARG A 292 4.58 -9.11 -6.40
CA ARG A 292 5.36 -8.02 -7.03
C ARG A 292 6.81 -7.97 -6.53
N LEU A 293 7.03 -8.27 -5.25
CA LEU A 293 8.35 -8.25 -4.62
C LEU A 293 9.00 -9.62 -4.50
N ASN A 294 8.24 -10.71 -4.70
CA ASN A 294 8.74 -12.07 -4.64
C ASN A 294 9.76 -12.33 -5.75
N VAL A 295 11.01 -12.63 -5.37
CA VAL A 295 12.09 -12.96 -6.31
C VAL A 295 11.78 -14.15 -7.21
N ASN A 296 10.94 -15.07 -6.75
CA ASN A 296 10.49 -16.22 -7.53
C ASN A 296 9.40 -15.86 -8.54
N ASN A 297 8.87 -14.64 -8.54
CA ASN A 297 8.04 -14.16 -9.65
C ASN A 297 8.89 -13.45 -10.73
N GLY A 298 10.20 -13.71 -10.78
CA GLY A 298 11.12 -13.03 -11.67
C GLY A 298 12.09 -13.93 -12.42
N ILE A 299 12.45 -13.49 -13.63
CA ILE A 299 13.54 -14.04 -14.44
C ILE A 299 14.33 -12.87 -15.05
N LEU A 300 15.67 -12.92 -14.99
CA LEU A 300 16.49 -11.97 -15.73
C LEU A 300 16.55 -12.38 -17.20
N LEU A 301 16.25 -11.46 -18.11
CA LEU A 301 16.28 -11.71 -19.54
C LEU A 301 17.01 -10.57 -20.26
N THR A 302 17.75 -10.88 -21.32
CA THR A 302 18.24 -9.83 -22.22
C THR A 302 17.06 -9.22 -23.00
N PRO A 303 17.14 -7.95 -23.43
CA PRO A 303 16.01 -7.19 -23.97
C PRO A 303 15.17 -7.92 -25.04
N THR A 304 15.81 -8.67 -25.93
CA THR A 304 15.10 -9.44 -26.96
C THR A 304 14.21 -10.52 -26.34
N TYR A 305 14.76 -11.36 -25.45
CA TYR A 305 14.00 -12.46 -24.84
C TYR A 305 13.01 -11.98 -23.79
N ASP A 306 13.32 -10.90 -23.08
CA ASP A 306 12.38 -10.18 -22.22
C ASP A 306 11.13 -9.79 -23.00
N ARG A 307 11.31 -9.13 -24.16
CA ARG A 307 10.19 -8.73 -25.02
C ARG A 307 9.37 -9.91 -25.52
N LEU A 308 10.04 -11.00 -25.91
CA LEU A 308 9.35 -12.20 -26.38
C LEU A 308 8.53 -12.86 -25.27
N PHE A 309 9.05 -12.88 -24.05
CA PHE A 309 8.39 -13.46 -22.89
C PHE A 309 7.23 -12.59 -22.41
N ASP A 310 7.45 -11.28 -22.16
CA ASP A 310 6.42 -10.31 -21.72
C ASP A 310 5.21 -10.25 -22.67
N LYS A 311 5.46 -10.41 -23.98
CA LYS A 311 4.39 -10.43 -24.99
C LYS A 311 3.74 -11.79 -25.18
N GLY A 312 4.16 -12.81 -24.44
CA GLY A 312 3.61 -14.15 -24.54
C GLY A 312 3.96 -14.85 -25.85
N TYR A 313 5.05 -14.46 -26.51
CA TYR A 313 5.53 -15.18 -27.69
C TYR A 313 6.43 -16.37 -27.35
N ILE A 314 7.01 -16.38 -26.16
CA ILE A 314 7.69 -17.55 -25.59
C ILE A 314 7.22 -17.77 -24.16
N SER A 315 7.35 -19.00 -23.67
CA SER A 315 7.21 -19.36 -22.26
C SER A 315 8.06 -20.59 -21.96
N PHE A 316 8.01 -21.10 -20.73
CA PHE A 316 8.80 -22.25 -20.30
C PHE A 316 7.95 -23.28 -19.58
N ARG A 317 8.25 -24.55 -19.82
CA ARG A 317 7.71 -25.66 -19.01
C ARG A 317 8.55 -25.85 -17.75
N ASN A 318 7.98 -26.56 -16.77
CA ASN A 318 8.67 -26.88 -15.52
C ASN A 318 9.86 -27.83 -15.73
N ASP A 319 9.92 -28.54 -16.86
CA ASP A 319 11.06 -29.37 -17.28
C ASP A 319 12.17 -28.57 -18.00
N LYS A 320 12.10 -27.23 -17.96
CA LYS A 320 13.03 -26.29 -18.61
C LYS A 320 12.97 -26.24 -20.13
N SER A 321 11.99 -26.89 -20.75
CA SER A 321 11.79 -26.77 -22.20
C SER A 321 11.13 -25.44 -22.59
N LEU A 322 11.64 -24.85 -23.67
CA LEU A 322 11.09 -23.64 -24.28
C LEU A 322 9.79 -23.93 -25.04
N ILE A 323 8.78 -23.07 -24.83
CA ILE A 323 7.55 -23.02 -25.63
C ILE A 323 7.63 -21.77 -26.49
N ILE A 324 7.40 -21.91 -27.80
CA ILE A 324 7.32 -20.80 -28.75
C ILE A 324 5.88 -20.72 -29.28
N SER A 325 5.34 -19.51 -29.30
CA SER A 325 4.03 -19.18 -29.86
C SER A 325 3.99 -19.44 -31.37
N SER A 326 2.84 -19.89 -31.87
CA SER A 326 2.61 -20.05 -33.31
C SER A 326 2.61 -18.73 -34.09
N LEU A 327 2.51 -17.59 -33.37
CA LEU A 327 2.47 -16.25 -33.95
C LEU A 327 3.84 -15.76 -34.48
N ILE A 328 4.95 -16.41 -34.11
CA ILE A 328 6.27 -16.11 -34.68
C ILE A 328 6.52 -17.01 -35.89
N SER A 329 6.77 -16.41 -37.05
CA SER A 329 7.16 -17.16 -38.25
C SER A 329 8.46 -17.96 -38.03
N GLU A 330 8.55 -19.15 -38.62
CA GLU A 330 9.72 -20.04 -38.54
C GLU A 330 11.05 -19.36 -38.93
N ASN A 331 11.04 -18.50 -39.96
CA ASN A 331 12.22 -17.72 -40.37
C ASN A 331 12.73 -16.80 -39.23
N ASN A 332 11.83 -16.17 -38.49
CA ASN A 332 12.21 -15.31 -37.36
C ASN A 332 12.66 -16.13 -36.15
N ILE A 333 12.03 -17.30 -35.89
CA ILE A 333 12.49 -18.26 -34.87
C ILE A 333 13.95 -18.66 -35.12
N GLN A 334 14.28 -18.99 -36.37
CA GLN A 334 15.65 -19.33 -36.77
C GLN A 334 16.63 -18.17 -36.57
N LYS A 335 16.25 -16.94 -36.96
CA LYS A 335 17.08 -15.73 -36.73
C LYS A 335 17.30 -15.40 -35.26
N LEU A 336 16.33 -15.74 -34.41
CA LEU A 336 16.43 -15.61 -32.96
C LEU A 336 17.23 -16.75 -32.32
N GLY A 337 17.64 -17.77 -33.09
CA GLY A 337 18.37 -18.91 -32.56
C GLY A 337 17.53 -19.79 -31.64
N LEU A 338 16.21 -19.77 -31.79
CA LEU A 338 15.28 -20.52 -30.94
C LEU A 338 14.86 -21.82 -31.62
N THR A 339 14.53 -22.84 -30.83
CA THR A 339 13.95 -24.09 -31.32
C THR A 339 12.89 -24.57 -30.32
N GLN A 340 11.73 -25.01 -30.83
CA GLN A 340 10.66 -25.52 -29.98
C GLN A 340 11.17 -26.67 -29.10
N ASN A 341 10.80 -26.67 -27.82
CA ASN A 341 11.23 -27.64 -26.81
C ASN A 341 12.75 -27.69 -26.55
N MET A 342 13.53 -26.71 -26.99
CA MET A 342 14.95 -26.64 -26.61
C MET A 342 15.09 -26.54 -25.08
N GLN A 343 16.10 -27.19 -24.54
CA GLN A 343 16.37 -27.24 -23.10
C GLN A 343 17.15 -26.02 -22.65
N ILE A 344 16.62 -25.29 -21.67
CA ILE A 344 17.28 -24.13 -21.07
C ILE A 344 17.87 -24.57 -19.73
N GLU A 345 19.07 -25.16 -19.77
CA GLU A 345 19.71 -25.85 -18.63
C GLU A 345 19.71 -25.03 -17.34
N HIS A 346 19.98 -23.73 -17.45
CA HIS A 346 20.13 -22.82 -16.32
C HIS A 346 18.84 -22.06 -15.94
N LEU A 347 17.69 -22.43 -16.51
CA LEU A 347 16.43 -21.80 -16.15
C LEU A 347 16.08 -22.10 -14.66
N PRO A 348 15.87 -21.07 -13.82
CA PRO A 348 15.43 -21.28 -12.46
C PRO A 348 13.97 -21.72 -12.45
N ILE A 349 13.70 -22.94 -11.99
CA ILE A 349 12.33 -23.47 -11.88
C ILE A 349 11.84 -23.49 -10.44
N VAL A 350 12.71 -23.82 -9.49
CA VAL A 350 12.32 -24.01 -8.08
C VAL A 350 11.70 -22.72 -7.53
N GLY A 351 10.45 -22.83 -7.06
CA GLY A 351 9.65 -21.72 -6.53
C GLY A 351 8.94 -20.87 -7.58
N ARG A 352 9.23 -21.08 -8.88
CA ARG A 352 8.66 -20.34 -10.03
C ARG A 352 7.51 -21.07 -10.71
N GLU A 353 7.21 -22.30 -10.30
CA GLU A 353 6.30 -23.22 -10.99
C GLU A 353 4.90 -22.62 -11.17
N ILE A 354 4.33 -22.05 -10.10
CA ILE A 354 3.00 -21.45 -10.11
C ILE A 354 2.92 -20.21 -11.01
N TYR A 355 3.97 -19.39 -11.03
CA TYR A 355 4.03 -18.21 -11.88
C TYR A 355 4.20 -18.61 -13.35
N LEU A 356 5.04 -19.61 -13.64
CA LEU A 356 5.22 -20.13 -14.98
C LEU A 356 3.94 -20.80 -15.50
N GLU A 357 3.18 -21.46 -14.63
CA GLU A 357 1.85 -21.96 -14.95
C GLU A 357 0.90 -20.82 -15.34
N TYR A 358 0.79 -19.78 -14.50
CA TYR A 358 0.00 -18.59 -14.85
C TYR A 358 0.43 -17.98 -16.19
N HIS A 359 1.74 -17.84 -16.42
CA HIS A 359 2.24 -17.29 -17.69
C HIS A 359 1.83 -18.15 -18.88
N ARG A 360 1.88 -19.49 -18.77
CA ARG A 360 1.45 -20.39 -19.85
C ARG A 360 -0.06 -20.33 -20.11
N ASP A 361 -0.85 -20.15 -19.05
CA ASP A 361 -2.31 -20.22 -19.15
C ASP A 361 -2.95 -18.88 -19.54
N VAL A 362 -2.34 -17.77 -19.15
CA VAL A 362 -2.93 -16.42 -19.27
C VAL A 362 -2.17 -15.51 -20.22
N ILE A 363 -0.84 -15.63 -20.31
CA ILE A 363 0.02 -14.68 -21.05
C ILE A 363 0.46 -15.23 -22.39
N LEU A 364 0.86 -16.51 -22.44
CA LEU A 364 1.31 -17.18 -23.67
C LEU A 364 0.19 -17.13 -24.72
N GLN A 365 0.52 -16.56 -25.87
CA GLN A 365 -0.37 -16.47 -27.01
C GLN A 365 -0.15 -17.71 -27.88
N ASN A 366 -1.20 -18.48 -28.14
CA ASN A 366 -1.13 -19.69 -28.97
C ASN A 366 -1.79 -19.49 -30.33
#